data_AF-A0A7X1B5S0-F1
#
_entry.id   AF-A0A7X1B5S0-F1
#
_cell.length_a   1.000
_cell.length_b   1.000
_cell.length_c   1.000
_cell.angle_alpha   90.00
_cell.angle_beta   90.00
_cell.angle_gamma   90.00
#
_symmetry.space_group_name_H-M   'P 1'
#
loop_
_entity.id
_entity.type
_entity.pdbx_description
1 polymer ?
#
loop_
_entity_poly.entity_id
_entity_poly.type
_entity_poly.pdbx_seq_one_letter_code
_entity_poly.pdbx_strand_id
1 'polypeptide(L)'
;MKKWAKPAAAILLASAIGYISLAKKTEQPSSNSEEIQITTTGHGPSIVLLHDSSQSDLHWADAAKRLSSHFQVTLVDVTSFLQSSKPIRQLRTSLKNLNINDSRIAGSAHTEQLALHYALSFPEQSASFILPHTGEDLEILADLINSHPLNKS
;
A
#
# COMPACT_ATOMS: atom_id res chain seq x y z
N MET A 1 53.65 -30.30 -55.32
CA MET A 1 52.70 -31.41 -55.54
C MET A 1 52.95 -32.50 -54.50
N LYS A 2 51.89 -33.19 -54.06
CA LYS A 2 51.87 -34.44 -53.27
C LYS A 2 52.09 -34.36 -51.75
N LYS A 3 50.94 -34.32 -51.06
CA LYS A 3 50.48 -35.18 -49.95
C LYS A 3 51.48 -35.48 -48.83
N TRP A 4 51.28 -34.80 -47.70
CA TRP A 4 51.71 -35.25 -46.39
C TRP A 4 50.53 -35.82 -45.62
N ALA A 5 50.60 -37.13 -45.33
CA ALA A 5 49.80 -37.76 -44.30
C ALA A 5 50.35 -37.37 -42.93
N LYS A 6 49.46 -37.05 -41.99
CA LYS A 6 49.79 -36.91 -40.57
C LYS A 6 49.14 -38.05 -39.77
N PRO A 7 49.80 -38.49 -38.68
CA PRO A 7 49.49 -39.73 -37.98
C PRO A 7 48.36 -39.59 -36.97
N ALA A 8 47.86 -40.75 -36.56
CA ALA A 8 46.96 -41.00 -35.44
C ALA A 8 47.49 -40.45 -34.11
N ALA A 9 46.58 -39.96 -33.27
CA ALA A 9 46.74 -39.97 -31.83
C ALA A 9 45.34 -40.05 -31.19
N ALA A 10 45.02 -41.23 -30.67
CA ALA A 10 43.90 -41.42 -29.77
C ALA A 10 44.22 -40.72 -28.44
N ILE A 11 43.35 -39.81 -28.01
CA ILE A 11 43.36 -39.29 -26.65
C ILE A 11 42.10 -39.80 -25.96
N LEU A 12 42.32 -40.67 -24.98
CA LEU A 12 41.37 -41.01 -23.93
C LEU A 12 41.01 -39.74 -23.15
N LEU A 13 39.73 -39.43 -23.02
CA LEU A 13 39.26 -38.67 -21.87
C LEU A 13 37.91 -39.23 -21.39
N ALA A 14 37.99 -39.96 -20.29
CA ALA A 14 36.86 -40.28 -19.45
C ALA A 14 36.35 -38.98 -18.83
N SER A 15 35.12 -38.58 -19.17
CA SER A 15 34.39 -37.55 -18.43
C SER A 15 33.26 -38.22 -17.69
N ALA A 16 33.47 -38.39 -16.38
CA ALA A 16 32.45 -38.79 -15.43
C ALA A 16 31.28 -37.80 -15.52
N ILE A 17 30.12 -38.28 -15.96
CA ILE A 17 28.86 -37.53 -15.86
C ILE A 17 28.45 -37.60 -14.39
N GLY A 18 28.88 -36.59 -13.63
CA GLY A 18 28.32 -36.30 -12.33
C GLY A 18 26.89 -35.84 -12.51
N TYR A 19 25.94 -36.60 -11.95
CA TYR A 19 24.56 -36.15 -11.80
C TYR A 19 24.54 -34.99 -10.80
N ILE A 20 24.64 -33.76 -11.29
CA ILE A 20 24.25 -32.60 -10.51
C ILE A 20 22.73 -32.64 -10.46
N SER A 21 22.19 -33.20 -9.38
CA SER A 21 20.81 -32.96 -8.97
C SER A 21 20.68 -31.46 -8.71
N LEU A 22 20.25 -30.74 -9.74
CA LEU A 22 19.85 -29.35 -9.65
C LEU A 22 18.61 -29.33 -8.75
N ALA A 23 18.83 -29.09 -7.46
CA ALA A 23 17.78 -28.77 -6.52
C ALA A 23 17.09 -27.51 -7.03
N LYS A 24 16.03 -27.71 -7.81
CA LYS A 24 15.07 -26.68 -8.16
C LYS A 24 14.51 -26.22 -6.82
N LYS A 25 15.05 -25.12 -6.30
CA LYS A 25 14.50 -24.41 -5.15
C LYS A 25 13.10 -23.99 -5.57
N THR A 26 12.13 -24.83 -5.26
CA THR A 26 10.73 -24.49 -5.28
C THR A 26 10.62 -23.36 -4.27
N GLU A 27 10.63 -22.13 -4.76
CA GLU A 27 10.20 -20.98 -4.00
C GLU A 27 8.75 -21.27 -3.63
N GLN A 28 8.59 -21.77 -2.41
CA GLN A 28 7.33 -21.79 -1.71
C GLN A 28 6.80 -20.35 -1.79
N PRO A 29 5.64 -20.09 -2.41
CA PRO A 29 5.03 -18.78 -2.28
C PRO A 29 4.86 -18.56 -0.77
N SER A 30 5.56 -17.57 -0.21
CA SER A 30 5.30 -17.09 1.14
C SER A 30 3.94 -16.41 1.12
N SER A 31 2.88 -17.21 1.03
CA SER A 31 1.48 -16.79 0.96
C SER A 31 0.96 -16.53 2.38
N ASN A 32 1.54 -15.52 3.02
CA ASN A 32 0.89 -14.74 4.08
C ASN A 32 1.23 -13.27 3.81
N SER A 33 1.07 -12.82 2.56
CA SER A 33 0.85 -11.40 2.31
C SER A 33 -0.52 -11.09 2.90
N GLU A 34 -0.53 -10.65 4.16
CA GLU A 34 -1.73 -10.09 4.80
C GLU A 34 -2.34 -9.07 3.85
N GLU A 35 -3.53 -9.38 3.35
CA GLU A 35 -4.25 -8.55 2.39
C GLU A 35 -4.67 -7.27 3.12
N ILE A 36 -4.19 -6.13 2.63
CA ILE A 36 -4.53 -4.82 3.19
C ILE A 36 -6.01 -4.60 2.90
N GLN A 37 -6.82 -4.43 3.94
CA GLN A 37 -8.23 -4.15 3.78
C GLN A 37 -8.38 -2.68 3.37
N ILE A 38 -8.84 -2.47 2.14
CA ILE A 38 -9.10 -1.14 1.59
C ILE A 38 -10.52 -1.11 1.02
N THR A 39 -11.32 -0.16 1.48
CA THR A 39 -12.67 0.06 0.97
C THR A 39 -12.77 1.47 0.41
N THR A 40 -13.35 1.63 -0.79
CA THR A 40 -13.60 2.96 -1.38
C THR A 40 -15.08 3.16 -1.63
N THR A 41 -15.60 4.33 -1.28
CA THR A 41 -17.02 4.70 -1.46
C THR A 41 -17.18 6.19 -1.78
N GLY A 42 -18.33 6.57 -2.33
CA GLY A 42 -18.64 7.97 -2.66
C GLY A 42 -17.99 8.48 -3.95
N HIS A 43 -18.07 9.79 -4.15
CA HIS A 43 -17.55 10.49 -5.32
C HIS A 43 -17.08 11.91 -4.95
N GLY A 44 -16.18 12.50 -5.74
CA GLY A 44 -15.71 13.87 -5.54
C GLY A 44 -14.23 13.93 -5.19
N PRO A 45 -13.77 14.98 -4.47
CA PRO A 45 -12.39 15.04 -4.01
C PRO A 45 -12.02 13.82 -3.15
N SER A 46 -10.77 13.37 -3.22
CA SER A 46 -10.32 12.20 -2.47
C SER A 46 -10.04 12.54 -1.00
N ILE A 47 -10.51 11.66 -0.10
CA ILE A 47 -10.11 11.62 1.30
C ILE A 47 -9.73 10.19 1.68
N VAL A 48 -8.56 10.04 2.28
CA VAL A 48 -8.04 8.77 2.80
C VAL A 48 -8.17 8.79 4.31
N LEU A 49 -8.83 7.76 4.83
CA LEU A 49 -9.08 7.55 6.26
C LEU A 49 -8.25 6.36 6.72
N LEU A 50 -7.21 6.62 7.53
CA LEU A 50 -6.35 5.60 8.10
C LEU A 50 -6.93 5.17 9.45
N HIS A 51 -7.17 3.87 9.61
CA HIS A 51 -7.62 3.28 10.86
C HIS A 51 -6.83 2.01 11.17
N ASP A 52 -6.83 1.62 12.43
CA ASP A 52 -6.37 0.31 12.89
C ASP A 52 -7.59 -0.57 13.20
N SER A 53 -7.44 -1.89 13.21
CA SER A 53 -8.54 -2.85 13.47
C SER A 53 -9.06 -2.86 14.93
N SER A 54 -8.96 -1.72 15.61
CA SER A 54 -9.41 -1.51 16.98
C SER A 54 -10.93 -1.25 17.03
N GLN A 55 -11.54 -1.26 18.23
CA GLN A 55 -12.97 -0.98 18.39
C GLN A 55 -13.41 0.40 17.85
N SER A 56 -12.46 1.28 17.52
CA SER A 56 -12.71 2.55 16.85
C SER A 56 -13.32 2.41 15.44
N ASP A 57 -13.20 1.24 14.81
CA ASP A 57 -13.65 0.97 13.43
C ASP A 57 -15.11 1.32 13.13
N LEU A 58 -16.01 1.16 14.09
CA LEU A 58 -17.44 1.46 13.89
C LEU A 58 -17.67 2.95 13.57
N HIS A 59 -16.99 3.84 14.30
CA HIS A 59 -17.11 5.28 14.07
C HIS A 59 -16.47 5.70 12.74
N TRP A 60 -15.41 5.02 12.32
CA TRP A 60 -14.76 5.27 11.02
C TRP A 60 -15.64 4.87 9.85
N ALA A 61 -16.32 3.72 9.93
CA ALA A 61 -17.26 3.29 8.91
C ALA A 61 -18.45 4.25 8.77
N ASP A 62 -19.02 4.70 9.88
CA ASP A 62 -20.12 5.67 9.89
C ASP A 62 -19.70 7.05 9.36
N ALA A 63 -18.53 7.54 9.77
CA ALA A 63 -17.97 8.77 9.23
C ALA A 63 -17.67 8.65 7.73
N ALA A 64 -17.09 7.53 7.29
CA ALA A 64 -16.83 7.28 5.87
C ALA A 64 -18.13 7.33 5.06
N LYS A 65 -19.20 6.71 5.57
CA LYS A 65 -20.53 6.78 4.96
C LYS A 65 -21.05 8.21 4.84
N ARG A 66 -20.92 9.03 5.88
CA ARG A 66 -21.37 10.45 5.85
C ARG A 66 -20.55 11.28 4.87
N LEU A 67 -19.22 11.15 4.91
CA LEU A 67 -18.30 11.86 4.02
C LEU A 67 -18.47 11.46 2.55
N SER A 68 -18.90 10.22 2.28
CA SER A 68 -19.09 9.70 0.91
C SER A 68 -20.10 10.48 0.06
N SER A 69 -20.94 11.30 0.68
CA SER A 69 -21.87 12.18 -0.02
C SER A 69 -21.19 13.34 -0.76
N HIS A 70 -19.97 13.72 -0.36
CA HIS A 70 -19.21 14.83 -0.97
C HIS A 70 -17.79 14.46 -1.39
N PHE A 71 -17.26 13.35 -0.88
CA PHE A 71 -15.90 12.87 -1.16
C PHE A 71 -15.90 11.46 -1.73
N GLN A 72 -14.85 11.15 -2.49
CA GLN A 72 -14.43 9.77 -2.67
C GLN A 72 -13.59 9.37 -1.44
N VAL A 73 -14.19 8.55 -0.58
CA VAL A 73 -13.60 8.13 0.69
C VAL A 73 -12.91 6.79 0.51
N THR A 74 -11.62 6.72 0.82
CA THR A 74 -10.85 5.46 0.87
C THR A 74 -10.48 5.17 2.32
N LEU A 75 -11.11 4.15 2.88
CA LEU A 75 -10.85 3.64 4.22
C LEU A 75 -9.75 2.57 4.13
N VAL A 76 -8.68 2.72 4.91
CA VAL A 76 -7.49 1.86 4.87
C VAL A 76 -7.18 1.33 6.26
N ASP A 77 -7.24 0.01 6.42
CA ASP A 77 -6.72 -0.67 7.62
C ASP A 77 -5.19 -0.72 7.53
N VAL A 78 -4.53 0.01 8.41
CA VAL A 78 -3.06 0.12 8.43
C VAL A 78 -2.40 -0.90 9.36
N THR A 79 -3.15 -1.81 9.97
CA THR A 79 -2.62 -2.80 10.94
C THR A 79 -1.42 -3.56 10.38
N SER A 80 -1.50 -4.00 9.12
CA SER A 80 -0.40 -4.70 8.44
C SER A 80 0.78 -3.79 8.08
N PHE A 81 0.55 -2.48 7.86
CA PHE A 81 1.63 -1.52 7.65
C PHE A 81 2.42 -1.26 8.91
N LEU A 82 1.77 -1.18 10.07
CA LEU A 82 2.42 -0.85 11.34
C LEU A 82 3.48 -1.88 11.77
N GLN A 83 3.36 -3.11 11.28
CA GLN A 83 4.35 -4.18 11.52
C GLN A 83 5.58 -4.09 10.59
N SER A 84 5.52 -3.26 9.55
CA SER A 84 6.58 -3.11 8.58
C SER A 84 7.70 -2.21 9.06
N SER A 85 8.92 -2.48 8.59
CA SER A 85 10.05 -1.56 8.76
C SER A 85 9.92 -0.27 7.92
N LYS A 86 8.99 -0.23 6.96
CA LYS A 86 8.81 0.90 6.02
C LYS A 86 7.33 1.22 5.78
N PRO A 87 6.56 1.54 6.84
CA PRO A 87 5.10 1.68 6.77
C PRO A 87 4.68 2.78 5.78
N ILE A 88 5.36 3.92 5.81
CA ILE A 88 5.09 5.08 4.94
C ILE A 88 5.24 4.76 3.45
N ARG A 89 6.26 3.97 3.09
CA ARG A 89 6.51 3.59 1.69
C ARG A 89 5.47 2.58 1.19
N GLN A 90 5.01 1.67 2.06
CA GLN A 90 3.96 0.73 1.72
C GLN A 90 2.60 1.42 1.55
N LEU A 91 2.27 2.35 2.46
CA LEU A 91 1.07 3.17 2.32
C LEU A 91 1.08 3.93 0.98
N ARG A 92 2.21 4.57 0.64
CA ARG A 92 2.36 5.27 -0.66
C ARG A 92 2.15 4.36 -1.85
N THR A 93 2.72 3.16 -1.80
CA THR A 93 2.60 2.18 -2.88
C THR A 93 1.15 1.75 -3.04
N SER A 94 0.45 1.51 -1.93
CA SER A 94 -0.96 1.12 -1.93
C SER A 94 -1.85 2.22 -2.51
N LEU A 95 -1.65 3.47 -2.09
CA LEU A 95 -2.42 4.62 -2.61
C LEU A 95 -2.13 4.88 -4.09
N LYS A 96 -0.87 4.74 -4.54
CA LYS A 96 -0.52 4.84 -5.97
C LYS A 96 -1.18 3.75 -6.82
N ASN A 97 -1.22 2.52 -6.32
CA ASN A 97 -1.87 1.41 -7.03
C ASN A 97 -3.38 1.63 -7.19
N LEU A 98 -3.99 2.41 -6.29
CA LEU A 98 -5.39 2.83 -6.37
C LEU A 98 -5.59 4.12 -7.19
N ASN A 99 -4.53 4.65 -7.82
CA ASN A 99 -4.52 5.93 -8.53
C ASN A 99 -4.92 7.14 -7.66
N ILE A 100 -4.69 7.05 -6.34
CA ILE A 100 -4.89 8.15 -5.40
C ILE A 100 -3.60 8.99 -5.42
N ASN A 101 -3.62 10.04 -6.23
CA ASN A 101 -2.46 10.89 -6.47
C ASN A 101 -2.49 12.21 -5.71
N ASP A 102 -3.67 12.66 -5.29
CA ASP A 102 -3.89 13.85 -4.48
C ASP A 102 -5.07 13.58 -3.55
N SER A 103 -4.85 13.63 -2.24
CA SER A 103 -5.87 13.29 -1.26
C SER A 103 -5.72 14.09 0.02
N ARG A 104 -6.85 14.29 0.71
CA ARG A 104 -6.85 14.67 2.13
C ARG A 104 -6.59 13.42 2.95
N ILE A 105 -5.78 13.50 3.99
CA ILE A 105 -5.45 12.33 4.81
C ILE A 105 -5.85 12.61 6.25
N ALA A 106 -6.64 11.69 6.81
CA ALA A 106 -7.00 11.67 8.21
C ALA A 106 -6.54 10.36 8.84
N GLY A 107 -6.06 10.42 10.07
CA GLY A 107 -5.70 9.24 10.87
C GLY A 107 -6.44 9.23 12.20
N SER A 108 -6.82 8.05 12.67
CA SER A 108 -7.23 7.82 14.06
C SER A 108 -6.14 8.19 15.07
N ALA A 109 -6.51 8.26 16.35
CA ALA A 109 -5.56 8.49 17.44
C ALA A 109 -4.34 7.56 17.39
N HIS A 110 -4.52 6.30 16.98
CA HIS A 110 -3.43 5.33 16.86
C HIS A 110 -2.63 5.44 15.54
N THR A 111 -3.19 6.09 14.52
CA THR A 111 -2.60 6.20 13.18
C THR A 111 -2.20 7.63 12.82
N GLU A 112 -2.39 8.58 13.72
CA GLU A 112 -2.01 9.99 13.59
C GLU A 112 -0.56 10.16 13.16
N GLN A 113 0.38 9.50 13.83
CA GLN A 113 1.81 9.62 13.50
C GLN A 113 2.11 9.10 12.10
N LEU A 114 1.43 8.03 11.67
CA LEU A 114 1.57 7.48 10.33
C LEU A 114 1.05 8.47 9.29
N ALA A 115 -0.14 9.02 9.52
CA ALA A 115 -0.78 9.99 8.64
C ALA A 115 0.05 11.28 8.52
N LEU A 116 0.57 11.81 9.64
CA LEU A 116 1.43 12.99 9.66
C LEU A 116 2.74 12.75 8.91
N HIS A 117 3.42 11.64 9.20
CA HIS A 117 4.66 11.30 8.52
C HIS A 117 4.46 11.09 7.02
N TYR A 118 3.31 10.55 6.62
CA TYR A 118 2.98 10.40 5.21
C TYR A 118 2.83 11.77 4.54
N ALA A 119 2.02 12.66 5.14
CA ALA A 119 1.78 14.00 4.61
C ALA A 119 3.06 14.82 4.47
N LEU A 120 3.98 14.70 5.44
CA LEU A 120 5.29 15.36 5.41
C LEU A 120 6.25 14.73 4.40
N SER A 121 6.19 13.41 4.20
CA SER A 121 7.09 12.70 3.28
C SER A 121 6.69 12.85 1.81
N PHE A 122 5.40 13.01 1.54
CA PHE A 122 4.81 13.08 0.20
C PHE A 122 3.81 14.24 0.09
N PRO A 123 4.27 15.50 0.26
CA PRO A 123 3.39 16.67 0.23
C PRO A 123 2.69 16.84 -1.13
N GLU A 124 3.31 16.37 -2.23
CA GLU A 124 2.71 16.40 -3.56
C GLU A 124 1.51 15.45 -3.73
N GLN A 125 1.31 14.52 -2.79
CA GLN A 125 0.17 13.59 -2.78
C GLN A 125 -0.83 13.86 -1.66
N SER A 126 -0.61 14.94 -0.90
CA SER A 126 -1.34 15.25 0.34
C SER A 126 -1.85 16.69 0.30
N ALA A 127 -3.10 16.90 -0.15
CA ALA A 127 -3.73 18.22 -0.20
C ALA A 127 -3.91 18.85 1.18
N SER A 128 -4.26 18.03 2.18
CA SER A 128 -4.43 18.46 3.56
C SER A 128 -4.29 17.30 4.52
N PHE A 129 -4.00 17.62 5.78
CA PHE A 129 -3.88 16.68 6.88
C PHE A 129 -4.90 17.02 7.97
N ILE A 130 -5.58 16.00 8.49
CA ILE A 130 -6.66 16.15 9.48
C ILE A 130 -6.41 15.20 10.65
N LEU A 131 -6.53 15.71 11.87
CA LEU A 131 -6.34 14.96 13.12
C LEU A 131 -7.63 14.88 13.92
N PRO A 132 -8.56 13.97 13.56
CA PRO A 132 -9.65 13.64 14.45
C PRO A 132 -9.08 12.90 15.67
N HIS A 133 -9.19 13.51 16.86
CA HIS A 133 -8.71 12.88 18.09
C HIS A 133 -9.67 11.77 18.54
N THR A 134 -10.94 11.89 18.13
CA THR A 134 -12.03 10.97 18.44
C THR A 134 -12.85 10.65 17.19
N GLY A 135 -13.67 9.59 17.27
CA GLY A 135 -14.70 9.34 16.27
C GLY A 135 -15.69 10.51 16.15
N GLU A 136 -15.99 11.17 17.28
CA GLU A 136 -16.84 12.36 17.34
C GLU A 136 -16.25 13.53 16.53
N ASP A 137 -14.94 13.78 16.60
CA ASP A 137 -14.30 14.83 15.80
C ASP A 137 -14.45 14.58 14.29
N LEU A 138 -14.40 13.32 13.89
CA LEU A 138 -14.57 12.92 12.49
C LEU A 138 -16.04 13.09 12.04
N GLU A 139 -16.99 12.81 12.95
CA GLU A 139 -18.40 13.10 12.73
C GLU A 139 -18.68 14.61 12.62
N ILE A 140 -18.10 15.41 13.51
CA ILE A 140 -18.17 16.89 13.48
C ILE A 140 -17.58 17.40 12.17
N LEU A 141 -16.44 16.87 11.73
CA LEU A 141 -15.85 17.22 10.45
C LEU A 141 -16.79 16.89 9.29
N ALA A 142 -17.37 15.69 9.29
CA ALA A 142 -18.33 15.28 8.27
C ALA A 142 -19.54 16.22 8.25
N ASP A 143 -20.08 16.58 9.41
CA ASP A 143 -21.21 17.50 9.53
C ASP A 143 -20.87 18.93 9.10
N LEU A 144 -19.69 19.42 9.45
CA LEU A 144 -19.25 20.75 9.08
C LEU A 144 -19.09 20.85 7.56
N ILE A 145 -18.53 19.83 6.91
CA ILE A 145 -18.40 19.80 5.46
C ILE A 145 -19.76 19.64 4.78
N ASN A 146 -20.66 18.83 5.32
CA ASN A 146 -21.97 18.59 4.72
C ASN A 146 -22.92 19.79 4.92
N SER A 147 -22.74 20.57 5.99
CA SER A 147 -23.55 21.77 6.29
C SER A 147 -23.13 23.01 5.50
N HIS A 148 -21.89 23.05 4.99
CA HIS A 148 -21.38 24.17 4.20
C HIS A 148 -20.83 23.65 2.87
N PRO A 149 -21.58 23.82 1.75
CA PRO A 149 -21.06 23.45 0.45
C PRO A 149 -19.74 24.17 0.23
N LEU A 150 -18.66 23.40 0.03
CA LEU A 150 -17.35 23.94 -0.32
C LEU A 150 -17.49 24.64 -1.67
N ASN A 151 -17.82 25.93 -1.66
CA ASN A 151 -17.79 26.76 -2.85
C ASN A 151 -16.37 26.74 -3.37
N LYS A 152 -16.20 26.29 -4.62
CA LYS A 152 -14.93 26.34 -5.33
C LYS A 152 -14.46 27.79 -5.36
N SER A 153 -13.37 28.09 -4.65
CA SER A 153 -12.57 29.30 -4.85
C SER A 153 -11.80 29.20 -6.16
#